data_AF-A0A3N0BRA7-F1
#
_entry.id   AF-A0A3N0BRA7-F1
#
_cell.length_a   1.000
_cell.length_b   1.000
_cell.length_c   1.000
_cell.angle_alpha   90.00
_cell.angle_beta   90.00
_cell.angle_gamma   90.00
#
_symmetry.space_group_name_H-M   'P 1'
#
loop_
_entity.id
_entity.type
_entity.pdbx_description
1 polymer ?
#
loop_
_entity_poly.entity_id
_entity_poly.type
_entity_poly.pdbx_seq_one_letter_code
_entity_poly.pdbx_strand_id
1 'polypeptide(L)' 'MENANRKSDLSFFLQRVKQLRGFGDMNSYILVAEFKDLGNIPDYKINDIIEFMSCAQTWNNGKSIFIETVLENILEN' A
#
# COMPACT_ATOMS: atom_id res chain seq x y z
N MET A 1 -1.29 3.17 -24.02
CA MET A 1 -2.52 2.72 -23.32
C MET A 1 -2.21 2.01 -22.01
N GLU A 2 -1.07 1.33 -21.88
CA GLU A 2 -0.66 0.57 -20.69
C GLU A 2 -0.54 1.40 -19.39
N ASN A 3 0.08 2.60 -19.45
CA ASN A 3 0.23 3.48 -18.26
C ASN A 3 -1.09 4.01 -17.70
N ALA A 4 -2.07 4.31 -18.56
CA ALA A 4 -3.37 4.84 -18.11
C ALA A 4 -4.16 3.80 -17.32
N ASN A 5 -4.08 2.53 -17.72
CA ASN A 5 -4.69 1.42 -16.99
C ASN A 5 -4.00 1.22 -15.64
N ARG A 6 -2.66 1.23 -15.60
CA ARG A 6 -1.90 1.09 -14.34
C ARG A 6 -2.23 2.20 -13.33
N LYS A 7 -2.33 3.45 -13.78
CA LYS A 7 -2.71 4.59 -12.92
C LYS A 7 -4.13 4.44 -12.35
N SER A 8 -5.06 3.95 -13.16
CA SER A 8 -6.42 3.62 -12.73
C SER A 8 -6.42 2.50 -11.68
N ASP A 9 -5.67 1.43 -11.90
CA ASP A 9 -5.56 0.28 -10.98
C ASP A 9 -4.97 0.70 -9.64
N LEU A 10 -3.89 1.49 -9.64
CA LEU A 10 -3.29 2.04 -8.42
C LEU A 10 -4.23 3.02 -7.70
N SER A 11 -5.03 3.79 -8.44
CA SER A 11 -6.02 4.70 -7.85
C SER A 11 -7.16 3.92 -7.16
N PHE A 12 -7.61 2.82 -7.75
CA PHE A 12 -8.57 1.90 -7.14
C PHE A 12 -7.97 1.20 -5.92
N PHE A 13 -6.73 0.74 -6.04
CA PHE A 13 -5.96 0.12 -4.97
C PHE A 13 -5.83 1.07 -3.76
N LEU A 14 -5.52 2.35 -3.98
CA LEU A 14 -5.45 3.37 -2.94
C LEU A 14 -6.75 3.48 -2.13
N GLN A 15 -7.91 3.36 -2.77
CA GLN A 15 -9.19 3.37 -2.06
C GLN A 15 -9.31 2.18 -1.11
N ARG A 16 -8.85 0.99 -1.51
CA ARG A 16 -8.83 -0.20 -0.65
C ARG A 16 -7.94 -0.02 0.56
N VAL A 17 -6.73 0.55 0.39
CA VAL A 17 -5.81 0.83 1.51
C VAL A 17 -6.44 1.81 2.50
N LYS A 18 -7.12 2.86 2.02
CA LYS A 18 -7.82 3.84 2.88
C LYS A 18 -8.92 3.21 3.74
N GLN A 19 -9.56 2.13 3.27
CA GLN A 19 -10.65 1.44 3.97
C GLN A 19 -10.18 0.45 5.05
N LEU A 20 -8.87 0.24 5.22
CA LEU A 20 -8.35 -0.61 6.30
C LEU A 20 -8.77 -0.11 7.68
N ARG A 21 -9.27 -1.00 8.54
CA ARG A 21 -10.03 -0.62 9.75
C ARG A 21 -9.20 -0.50 11.02
N GLY A 22 -8.01 -1.07 11.04
CA GLY A 22 -7.13 -1.04 12.21
C GLY A 22 -6.15 -2.21 12.26
N PHE A 23 -5.38 -2.25 13.33
CA PHE A 23 -4.49 -3.36 13.62
C PHE A 23 -5.26 -4.70 13.67
N GLY A 24 -4.67 -5.74 13.07
CA GLY A 24 -5.29 -7.07 12.95
C GLY A 24 -6.26 -7.23 11.78
N ASP A 25 -6.49 -6.20 10.96
CA ASP A 25 -7.23 -6.33 9.71
C ASP A 25 -6.45 -7.20 8.72
N MET A 26 -6.89 -8.44 8.48
CA MET A 26 -6.21 -9.38 7.57
C MET A 26 -6.06 -8.82 6.15
N ASN A 27 -6.93 -7.88 5.73
CA ASN A 27 -6.80 -7.26 4.43
C ASN A 27 -5.51 -6.45 4.30
N SER A 28 -4.92 -5.97 5.40
CA SER A 28 -3.68 -5.20 5.36
C SER A 28 -2.54 -6.00 4.72
N TYR A 29 -2.30 -7.23 5.16
CA TYR A 29 -1.24 -8.10 4.61
C TYR A 29 -1.51 -8.51 3.17
N ILE A 30 -2.78 -8.76 2.83
CA ILE A 30 -3.19 -9.08 1.45
C ILE A 30 -2.88 -7.89 0.53
N LEU A 31 -3.27 -6.68 0.94
CA LEU A 31 -3.02 -5.47 0.16
C LEU A 31 -1.52 -5.21 0.01
N VAL A 32 -0.70 -5.39 1.05
CA VAL A 32 0.75 -5.20 0.91
C VAL A 32 1.35 -6.17 -0.12
N ALA A 33 0.93 -7.43 -0.12
CA ALA A 33 1.38 -8.40 -1.12
C ALA A 33 0.92 -8.01 -2.54
N GLU A 34 -0.35 -7.65 -2.71
CA GLU A 34 -0.86 -7.15 -4.00
C GLU A 34 -0.09 -5.91 -4.48
N PHE A 35 0.26 -5.00 -3.56
CA PHE A 35 0.99 -3.79 -3.92
C PHE A 35 2.40 -4.07 -4.43
N LYS A 36 3.08 -5.09 -3.89
CA LYS A 36 4.38 -5.55 -4.37
C LYS A 36 4.33 -6.01 -5.83
N ASP A 37 3.22 -6.58 -6.27
CA ASP A 37 3.04 -7.03 -7.65
C ASP A 37 2.58 -5.87 -8.57
N LEU A 38 1.77 -4.94 -8.04
CA LEU A 38 1.20 -3.79 -8.77
C LEU A 38 2.21 -2.65 -9.00
N GLY A 39 2.98 -2.31 -7.97
CA GLY A 39 4.07 -1.34 -8.03
C GLY A 39 5.39 -2.09 -8.16
N ASN A 40 6.32 -1.59 -8.97
CA ASN A 40 7.68 -2.15 -8.99
C ASN A 40 8.44 -1.65 -7.75
N ILE A 41 7.94 -1.99 -6.57
CA ILE A 41 8.37 -1.43 -5.29
C ILE A 41 9.60 -2.17 -4.79
N PRO A 42 10.65 -1.47 -4.35
CA PRO A 42 11.77 -2.10 -3.67
C PRO A 42 11.32 -2.85 -2.41
N ASP A 43 11.86 -4.07 -2.21
CA ASP A 43 11.50 -4.93 -1.07
C ASP A 43 11.62 -4.23 0.30
N TYR A 44 12.59 -3.32 0.46
CA TYR A 44 12.76 -2.60 1.73
C TYR A 44 11.56 -1.71 2.07
N LYS A 45 10.94 -1.01 1.09
CA LYS A 45 9.73 -0.19 1.33
C LYS A 45 8.56 -1.07 1.75
N ILE A 46 8.43 -2.26 1.14
CA ILE A 46 7.40 -3.24 1.49
C ILE A 46 7.61 -3.74 2.92
N ASN A 47 8.85 -4.09 3.28
CA ASN A 47 9.19 -4.56 4.62
C ASN A 47 8.91 -3.52 5.70
N ASP A 48 9.24 -2.24 5.44
CA ASP A 48 8.94 -1.14 6.37
C ASP A 48 7.43 -1.02 6.61
N ILE A 49 6.61 -1.07 5.55
CA ILE A 49 5.14 -1.05 5.68
C ILE A 49 4.65 -2.22 6.54
N ILE A 50 5.14 -3.44 6.31
CA ILE A 50 4.77 -4.62 7.09
C ILE A 50 5.16 -4.44 8.56
N GLU A 51 6.39 -3.99 8.83
CA GLU A 51 6.89 -3.79 10.18
C GLU A 51 6.01 -2.80 10.96
N PHE A 52 5.73 -1.62 10.39
CA PHE A 52 4.88 -0.63 11.06
C PHE A 52 3.43 -1.10 11.21
N MET A 53 2.90 -1.92 10.29
CA MET A 53 1.55 -2.47 10.41
C MET A 53 1.45 -3.70 11.32
N SER A 54 2.57 -4.32 11.69
CA SER A 54 2.62 -5.51 12.55
C SER A 54 2.40 -5.23 14.04
N CYS A 55 2.31 -3.96 14.43
CA CYS A 55 2.17 -3.55 15.83
C CYS A 55 1.06 -2.51 15.98
N ALA A 56 0.21 -2.66 17.00
CA ALA A 56 -0.96 -1.80 17.21
C ALA A 56 -0.58 -0.33 17.42
N GLN A 57 0.53 -0.07 18.11
CA GLN A 57 1.06 1.24 18.42
C GLN A 57 1.52 2.00 17.17
N THR A 58 2.04 1.27 16.18
CA THR A 58 2.60 1.84 14.95
C THR A 58 1.68 1.70 13.75
N TRP A 59 0.57 0.97 13.88
CA TRP A 59 -0.28 0.60 12.74
C TRP A 59 -0.78 1.81 11.95
N ASN A 60 -1.22 2.86 12.63
CA ASN A 60 -1.67 4.09 11.96
C ASN A 60 -0.54 4.73 11.14
N ASN A 61 0.68 4.71 11.66
CA ASN A 61 1.85 5.19 10.94
C ASN A 61 2.15 4.31 9.72
N GLY A 62 2.11 2.99 9.88
CA GLY A 62 2.28 2.04 8.77
C GLY A 62 1.25 2.24 7.66
N LYS A 63 -0.02 2.47 8.02
CA LYS A 63 -1.07 2.80 7.06
C LYS A 63 -0.80 4.13 6.33
N SER A 64 -0.32 5.15 7.02
CA SER A 64 0.05 6.43 6.39
C SER A 64 1.19 6.25 5.39
N ILE A 65 2.28 5.57 5.78
CA ILE A 65 3.42 5.26 4.89
C ILE A 65 2.95 4.47 3.67
N PHE A 66 2.05 3.51 3.87
CA PHE A 66 1.49 2.73 2.76
C PHE A 66 0.72 3.61 1.78
N ILE A 67 -0.17 4.48 2.28
CA ILE A 67 -0.93 5.43 1.47
C ILE A 67 0.01 6.35 0.68
N GLU A 68 1.04 6.89 1.33
CA GLU A 68 2.03 7.76 0.70
C GLU A 68 2.79 7.03 -0.41
N THR A 69 3.24 5.80 -0.15
CA THR A 69 3.97 4.99 -1.13
C THR A 69 3.11 4.68 -2.38
N VAL A 70 1.81 4.40 -2.18
CA VAL A 70 0.88 4.19 -3.30
C VAL A 70 0.70 5.48 -4.10
N LEU A 71 0.60 6.63 -3.44
CA LEU A 71 0.49 7.94 -4.10
C LEU A 71 1.72 8.29 -4.91
N GLU A 72 2.93 8.06 -4.37
CA GLU A 72 4.20 8.23 -5.09
C GLU A 72 4.19 7.41 -6.40
N ASN A 73 3.77 6.15 -6.33
CA ASN A 73 3.72 5.28 -7.50
C ASN A 73 2.70 5.71 -8.56
N ILE A 74 1.58 6.32 -8.15
CA ILE A 74 0.59 6.91 -9.07
C ILE A 74 1.19 8.14 -9.79
N LEU A 75 2.07 8.89 -9.14
CA LEU A 75 2.68 10.10 -9.72
C LEU A 75 3.84 9.75 -10.66
N GLU A 76 4.59 8.69 -10.35
CA GLU A 76 5.70 8.21 -11.18
C GLU A 76 5.27 7.45 -12.44
N ASN A 77 4.01 6.97 -12.52
CA ASN A 77 3.44 6.24 -13.67
C ASN A 77 2.31 7.02 -14.38
#